data_AF-A0A4Y4M735-F1
#
_entry.id   AF-A0A4Y4M735-F1
#
_cell.length_a   1.000
_cell.length_b   1.000
_cell.length_c   1.000
_cell.angle_alpha   90.00
_cell.angle_beta   90.00
_cell.angle_gamma   90.00
#
_symmetry.space_group_name_H-M   'P 1'
#
loop_
_entity.id
_entity.type
_entity.pdbx_description
1 polymer ?
#
loop_
_entity_poly.entity_id
_entity_poly.type
_entity_poly.pdbx_seq_one_letter_code
_entity_poly.pdbx_strand_id
1 'polypeptide(L)'
;MYSAEFKIDNKYSNDIEIIIMIKYIFFFFTLCTITSCVSTNFESYQSIDNLKKDKKHYEIIDANGKVSYVEVGLSTLYNIQNHYSIYISFKGKDITATSIRSSTFGEIPPSSHEKIYLKKIDGKPISDTVYISFPNKVYTFYYK
;
A
#
# COMPACT_ATOMS: atom_id res chain seq x y z
N MET A 1 22.14 24.36 72.86
CA MET A 1 22.27 24.61 71.40
C MET A 1 22.16 23.25 70.73
N TYR A 2 20.98 22.88 70.22
CA TYR A 2 20.74 21.58 69.59
C TYR A 2 20.91 21.73 68.07
N SER A 3 21.84 20.95 67.50
CA SER A 3 22.01 20.81 66.05
C SER A 3 21.12 19.65 65.59
N ALA A 4 20.14 19.93 64.72
CA ALA A 4 19.33 18.90 64.08
C ALA A 4 20.03 18.44 62.80
N GLU A 5 20.49 17.19 62.78
CA GLU A 5 20.95 16.52 61.56
C GLU A 5 19.73 16.17 60.69
N PHE A 6 19.60 16.83 59.54
CA PHE A 6 18.59 16.52 58.54
C PHE A 6 18.99 15.24 57.81
N LYS A 7 18.37 14.12 58.20
CA LYS A 7 18.50 12.84 57.49
C LYS A 7 17.59 12.90 56.26
N ILE A 8 18.18 13.10 55.08
CA ILE A 8 17.44 13.06 53.82
C ILE A 8 17.09 11.59 53.54
N ASP A 9 15.80 11.28 53.62
CA ASP A 9 15.26 9.93 53.49
C ASP A 9 15.51 9.32 52.10
N ASN A 10 16.10 8.13 52.08
CA ASN A 10 16.37 7.25 50.92
C ASN A 10 15.15 6.87 50.05
N LYS A 11 13.95 7.34 50.42
CA LYS A 11 12.69 6.97 49.77
C LYS A 11 12.50 7.65 48.41
N TYR A 12 12.97 8.89 48.26
CA TYR A 12 12.81 9.67 47.02
C TYR A 12 13.70 9.20 45.85
N SER A 13 14.81 8.50 46.14
CA SER A 13 15.72 8.00 45.10
C SER A 13 15.09 6.87 44.29
N ASN A 14 14.35 5.98 44.96
CA ASN A 14 13.72 4.82 44.34
C ASN A 14 12.56 5.21 43.41
N ASP A 15 11.79 6.24 43.80
CA ASP A 15 10.66 6.73 43.00
C ASP A 15 11.13 7.38 41.69
N ILE A 16 12.28 8.07 41.70
CA ILE A 16 12.87 8.67 40.50
C ILE A 16 13.35 7.60 39.53
N GLU A 17 14.01 6.54 40.02
CA GLU A 17 14.46 5.41 39.20
C GLU A 17 13.28 4.68 38.54
N ILE A 18 12.19 4.46 39.28
CA ILE A 18 10.96 3.86 38.76
C ILE A 18 10.36 4.71 37.63
N ILE A 19 10.27 6.03 37.81
CA ILE A 19 9.75 6.94 36.79
C ILE A 19 10.61 6.93 35.52
N ILE A 20 11.93 6.88 35.68
CA ILE A 20 12.88 6.80 34.56
C ILE A 20 12.72 5.47 33.82
N MET A 21 12.61 4.35 34.53
CA MET A 21 12.43 3.03 33.95
C MET A 21 11.12 2.91 33.15
N ILE A 22 10.02 3.46 33.68
CA ILE A 22 8.73 3.49 32.99
C ILE A 22 8.81 4.28 31.67
N LYS A 23 9.53 5.42 31.65
CA LYS A 23 9.74 6.20 30.41
C LYS A 23 10.45 5.39 29.33
N TYR A 24 11.49 4.65 29.70
CA TYR A 24 12.22 3.80 28.74
C TYR A 24 11.38 2.64 28.21
N ILE A 25 10.54 2.04 29.06
CA ILE A 25 9.60 1.00 28.64
C ILE A 25 8.59 1.57 27.63
N PHE A 26 7.99 2.73 27.91
CA PHE A 26 7.08 3.39 26.97
C PHE A 26 7.76 3.74 25.65
N PHE A 27 8.99 4.26 25.70
CA PHE A 27 9.77 4.58 24.50
C PHE A 27 10.05 3.34 23.65
N PHE A 28 10.42 2.22 24.28
CA PHE A 28 10.64 0.95 23.61
C PHE A 28 9.35 0.41 22.96
N PHE A 29 8.21 0.45 23.68
CA PHE A 29 6.93 0.07 23.11
C PHE A 29 6.54 0.94 21.91
N THR A 30 6.75 2.26 21.97
CA THR A 30 6.50 3.14 20.81
C THR A 30 7.42 2.82 19.63
N LEU A 31 8.69 2.45 19.88
CA LEU A 31 9.61 2.06 18.83
C LEU A 31 9.18 0.74 18.16
N CYS A 32 8.74 -0.24 18.96
CA CYS A 32 8.24 -1.53 18.48
C CYS A 32 6.93 -1.41 17.69
N THR A 33 6.02 -0.52 18.10
CA THR A 33 4.76 -0.30 17.37
C THR A 33 4.99 0.44 16.05
N ILE A 34 5.87 1.44 16.03
CA ILE A 34 6.25 2.14 14.79
C ILE A 34 6.94 1.17 13.82
N THR A 35 7.90 0.37 14.29
CA THR A 35 8.60 -0.61 13.44
C THR A 35 7.67 -1.70 12.91
N SER A 36 6.76 -2.24 13.73
CA SER A 36 5.73 -3.19 13.28
C SER A 36 4.75 -2.59 12.27
N CYS A 37 4.38 -1.32 12.44
CA CYS A 37 3.49 -0.61 11.53
C CYS A 37 4.17 -0.35 10.17
N VAL A 38 5.47 -0.02 10.17
CA VAL A 38 6.24 0.16 8.93
C VAL A 38 6.47 -1.19 8.24
N SER A 39 6.83 -2.25 8.97
CA SER A 39 7.10 -3.56 8.36
C SER A 39 5.86 -4.23 7.76
N THR A 40 4.70 -4.13 8.41
CA THR A 40 3.44 -4.68 7.89
C THR A 40 2.97 -3.97 6.62
N ASN A 41 3.22 -2.65 6.50
CA ASN A 41 2.92 -1.92 5.27
C ASN A 41 3.90 -2.24 4.13
N PHE A 42 5.15 -2.62 4.43
CA PHE A 42 6.15 -2.95 3.40
C PHE A 42 5.95 -4.31 2.73
N GLU A 43 5.42 -5.33 3.42
CA GLU A 43 5.08 -6.62 2.79
C GLU A 43 4.02 -6.48 1.68
N SER A 44 3.20 -5.43 1.74
CA SER A 44 2.17 -5.16 0.75
C SER A 44 2.71 -4.61 -0.58
N TYR A 45 3.96 -4.12 -0.61
CA TYR A 45 4.56 -3.50 -1.79
C TYR A 45 5.29 -4.55 -2.65
N GLN A 46 4.54 -5.29 -3.46
CA GLN A 46 5.13 -6.14 -4.50
C GLN A 46 5.36 -5.33 -5.77
N SER A 47 6.63 -5.07 -6.10
CA SER A 47 7.03 -4.64 -7.44
C SER A 47 6.66 -5.72 -8.46
N ILE A 48 6.33 -5.31 -9.69
CA ILE A 48 6.07 -6.17 -10.85
C ILE A 48 7.18 -7.20 -11.06
N ASP A 49 8.41 -6.83 -10.70
CA ASP A 49 9.61 -7.65 -10.89
C ASP A 49 9.53 -9.02 -10.19
N ASN A 50 8.64 -9.18 -9.21
CA ASN A 50 8.43 -10.42 -8.47
C ASN A 50 7.10 -11.13 -8.78
N LEU A 51 6.26 -10.60 -9.70
CA LEU A 51 5.00 -11.25 -10.05
C LEU A 51 5.20 -12.26 -11.18
N LYS A 52 4.68 -13.47 -10.98
CA LYS A 52 4.65 -14.49 -12.03
C LYS A 52 3.81 -13.97 -13.20
N LYS A 53 4.36 -14.06 -14.42
CA LYS A 53 3.73 -13.53 -15.64
C LYS A 53 3.40 -14.68 -16.60
N ASP A 54 2.18 -14.71 -17.10
CA ASP A 54 1.78 -15.55 -18.24
C ASP A 54 1.43 -14.66 -19.44
N LYS A 55 2.33 -14.63 -20.43
CA LYS A 55 2.24 -13.80 -21.63
C LYS A 55 2.04 -12.30 -21.31
N LYS A 56 0.80 -11.82 -21.34
CA LYS A 56 0.40 -10.41 -21.10
C LYS A 56 -0.17 -10.16 -19.71
N HIS A 57 -0.45 -11.20 -18.93
CA HIS A 57 -1.11 -11.07 -17.64
C HIS A 57 -0.14 -11.31 -16.48
N TYR A 58 -0.29 -10.52 -15.43
CA TYR A 58 0.40 -10.67 -14.17
C TYR A 58 -0.48 -11.45 -13.19
N GLU A 59 0.11 -12.43 -12.52
CA GLU A 59 -0.54 -13.15 -11.45
C GLU A 59 -0.73 -12.23 -10.23
N ILE A 60 -1.94 -12.17 -9.71
CA ILE A 60 -2.28 -11.46 -8.48
C ILE A 60 -3.08 -12.38 -7.57
N ILE A 61 -2.90 -12.20 -6.28
CA ILE A 61 -3.59 -12.95 -5.23
C ILE A 61 -4.50 -11.98 -4.49
N ASP A 62 -5.78 -12.34 -4.36
CA ASP A 62 -6.75 -11.55 -3.60
C ASP A 62 -6.59 -11.72 -2.08
N ALA A 63 -7.44 -11.03 -1.31
CA ALA A 63 -7.41 -11.11 0.15
C ALA A 63 -7.75 -12.50 0.70
N ASN A 64 -8.39 -13.37 -0.09
CA ASN A 64 -8.78 -14.73 0.29
C ASN A 64 -7.75 -15.78 -0.18
N GLY A 65 -6.62 -15.37 -0.74
CA GLY A 65 -5.62 -16.28 -1.27
C GLY A 65 -5.93 -16.85 -2.67
N LYS A 66 -6.97 -16.33 -3.35
CA LYS A 66 -7.34 -16.77 -4.70
C LYS A 66 -6.46 -16.11 -5.74
N VAL A 67 -5.86 -16.95 -6.59
CA VAL A 67 -5.05 -16.52 -7.71
C VAL A 67 -5.93 -16.05 -8.87
N SER A 68 -5.58 -14.91 -9.43
CA SER A 68 -6.15 -14.35 -10.65
C SER A 68 -5.07 -13.71 -11.50
N TYR A 69 -5.46 -13.23 -12.67
CA TYR A 69 -4.55 -12.68 -13.66
C TYR A 69 -5.08 -11.33 -14.12
N VAL A 70 -4.21 -10.33 -14.11
CA VAL A 70 -4.53 -8.97 -14.52
C VAL A 70 -3.66 -8.53 -15.68
N GLU A 71 -4.28 -7.94 -16.69
CA GLU A 71 -3.57 -7.25 -17.76
C GLU A 71 -3.75 -5.74 -17.57
N VAL A 72 -2.65 -5.00 -17.62
CA VAL A 72 -2.62 -3.54 -17.50
C VAL A 72 -1.89 -3.00 -18.71
N GLY A 73 -2.48 -2.05 -19.41
CA GLY A 73 -1.84 -1.44 -20.58
C GLY A 73 -2.61 -0.27 -21.16
N LEU A 74 -2.16 0.13 -22.35
CA LEU A 74 -2.77 1.17 -23.15
C LEU A 74 -3.55 0.55 -24.31
N SER A 75 -4.80 0.98 -24.47
CA SER A 75 -5.64 0.63 -25.59
C SER A 75 -5.87 1.88 -26.46
N THR A 76 -5.84 1.69 -27.77
CA THR A 76 -6.18 2.69 -28.77
C THR A 76 -7.38 2.20 -29.56
N LEU A 77 -8.52 2.87 -29.45
CA LEU A 77 -9.61 2.70 -30.40
C LEU A 77 -9.27 3.49 -31.66
N TYR A 78 -8.88 2.79 -32.72
CA TYR A 78 -8.64 3.35 -34.04
C TYR A 78 -9.96 3.82 -34.65
N ASN A 79 -10.41 5.01 -34.28
CA ASN A 79 -11.35 5.78 -35.09
C ASN A 79 -11.22 7.27 -34.77
N ILE A 80 -10.64 8.00 -35.73
CA ILE A 80 -10.79 9.43 -36.01
C ILE A 80 -10.20 10.43 -34.98
N GLN A 81 -9.93 10.04 -33.71
CA GLN A 81 -9.47 11.01 -32.69
C GLN A 81 -8.29 10.57 -31.79
N ASN A 82 -7.62 9.44 -32.05
CA ASN A 82 -6.47 8.96 -31.24
C ASN A 82 -6.72 9.02 -29.72
N HIS A 83 -7.89 8.57 -29.27
CA HIS A 83 -8.19 8.50 -27.84
C HIS A 83 -7.47 7.30 -27.22
N TYR A 84 -6.46 7.60 -26.43
CA TYR A 84 -5.78 6.60 -25.62
C TYR A 84 -6.63 6.28 -24.41
N SER A 85 -6.57 5.03 -23.95
CA SER A 85 -7.20 4.65 -22.69
C SER A 85 -6.31 3.69 -21.92
N ILE A 86 -6.17 3.93 -20.63
CA ILE A 86 -5.66 2.92 -19.71
C ILE A 86 -6.73 1.85 -19.61
N TYR A 87 -6.36 0.60 -19.84
CA TYR A 87 -7.23 -0.54 -19.60
C TYR A 87 -6.62 -1.45 -18.54
N ILE A 88 -7.48 -1.95 -17.66
CA ILE A 88 -7.16 -3.01 -16.71
C ILE A 88 -8.22 -4.10 -16.88
N SER A 89 -7.80 -5.33 -17.16
CA SER A 89 -8.71 -6.47 -17.31
C SER A 89 -8.36 -7.61 -16.36
N PHE A 90 -9.37 -8.18 -15.72
CA PHE A 90 -9.22 -9.35 -14.84
C PHE A 90 -9.76 -10.62 -15.51
N LYS A 91 -9.00 -11.72 -15.41
CA LYS A 91 -9.40 -13.03 -15.97
C LYS A 91 -10.43 -13.77 -15.10
N GLY A 92 -10.50 -13.49 -13.80
CA GLY A 92 -11.40 -14.13 -12.83
C GLY A 92 -12.73 -13.40 -12.59
N LYS A 93 -13.80 -14.13 -12.23
CA LYS A 93 -15.13 -13.55 -11.91
C LYS A 93 -15.24 -12.97 -10.49
N ASP A 94 -14.44 -13.45 -9.56
CA ASP A 94 -14.69 -13.20 -8.13
C ASP A 94 -13.69 -12.21 -7.51
N ILE A 95 -12.93 -11.49 -8.34
CA ILE A 95 -12.01 -10.47 -7.86
C ILE A 95 -12.66 -9.10 -7.96
N THR A 96 -12.73 -8.45 -6.80
CA THR A 96 -13.16 -7.06 -6.67
C THR A 96 -12.02 -6.29 -6.04
N ALA A 97 -11.36 -5.44 -6.83
CA ALA A 97 -10.41 -4.47 -6.29
C ALA A 97 -11.17 -3.40 -5.49
N THR A 98 -10.61 -2.97 -4.37
CA THR A 98 -11.13 -1.87 -3.56
C THR A 98 -10.98 -0.53 -4.29
N SER A 99 -9.86 -0.33 -4.98
CA SER A 99 -9.67 0.83 -5.86
C SER A 99 -8.63 0.53 -6.93
N ILE A 100 -8.75 1.23 -8.06
CA ILE A 100 -7.76 1.22 -9.14
C ILE A 100 -7.45 2.66 -9.51
N ARG A 101 -6.17 3.05 -9.41
CA ARG A 101 -5.74 4.43 -9.62
C ARG A 101 -4.45 4.49 -10.42
N SER A 102 -4.40 5.43 -11.35
CA SER A 102 -3.17 5.87 -12.01
C SER A 102 -2.49 6.97 -11.18
N SER A 103 -1.15 6.99 -11.17
CA SER A 103 -0.37 8.05 -10.54
C SER A 103 -0.58 9.41 -11.20
N THR A 104 -0.85 9.43 -12.50
CA THR A 104 -1.05 10.65 -13.29
C THR A 104 -2.53 10.98 -13.47
N PHE A 105 -3.35 10.00 -13.82
CA PHE A 105 -4.73 10.19 -14.29
C PHE A 105 -5.78 9.92 -13.21
N GLY A 106 -5.33 9.63 -11.99
CA GLY A 106 -6.20 9.42 -10.83
C GLY A 106 -7.03 8.15 -10.93
N GLU A 107 -8.25 8.18 -10.41
CA GLU A 107 -9.12 7.00 -10.35
C GLU A 107 -9.51 6.49 -11.74
N ILE A 108 -9.41 5.16 -11.89
CA ILE A 108 -9.81 4.42 -13.09
C ILE A 108 -11.11 3.67 -12.76
N PRO A 109 -12.26 4.16 -13.24
CA PRO A 109 -13.55 3.57 -12.93
C PRO A 109 -13.75 2.23 -13.67
N PRO A 110 -14.66 1.38 -13.18
CA PRO A 110 -15.13 0.22 -13.93
C PRO A 110 -15.79 0.69 -15.24
N SER A 111 -15.57 -0.07 -16.31
CA SER A 111 -16.23 0.15 -17.60
C SER A 111 -17.61 -0.51 -17.63
N SER A 112 -18.34 -0.35 -18.74
CA SER A 112 -19.60 -1.06 -18.99
C SER A 112 -19.43 -2.58 -19.10
N HIS A 113 -18.21 -3.06 -19.34
CA HIS A 113 -17.91 -4.48 -19.39
C HIS A 113 -17.43 -4.94 -18.01
N GLU A 114 -18.05 -6.00 -17.52
CA GLU A 114 -17.63 -6.66 -16.28
C GLU A 114 -16.13 -7.00 -16.37
N LYS A 115 -15.38 -6.70 -15.30
CA LYS A 115 -13.93 -6.98 -15.16
C LYS A 115 -12.98 -6.11 -15.99
N ILE A 116 -13.49 -5.10 -16.68
CA ILE A 116 -12.65 -4.13 -17.38
C ILE A 116 -12.80 -2.77 -16.72
N TYR A 117 -11.68 -2.17 -16.34
CA TYR A 117 -11.61 -0.80 -15.87
C TYR A 117 -10.95 0.03 -16.97
N LEU A 118 -11.50 1.21 -17.23
CA LEU A 118 -11.09 2.02 -18.36
C LEU A 118 -11.08 3.50 -18.01
N LYS A 119 -9.96 4.16 -18.31
CA LYS A 119 -9.83 5.62 -18.19
C LYS A 119 -9.32 6.18 -19.51
N LYS A 120 -10.10 7.09 -20.10
CA LYS A 120 -9.64 7.86 -21.26
C LYS A 120 -8.53 8.82 -20.85
N ILE A 121 -7.53 8.93 -21.70
CA ILE A 121 -6.43 9.88 -21.57
C ILE A 121 -6.55 10.88 -22.72
N ASP A 122 -6.55 12.16 -22.36
CA ASP A 122 -6.45 13.24 -23.32
C ASP A 122 -4.97 13.47 -23.67
N GLY A 123 -4.62 13.28 -24.95
CA GLY A 123 -3.26 13.51 -25.45
C GLY A 123 -2.39 12.27 -25.55
N LYS A 124 -1.08 12.47 -25.73
CA LYS A 124 -0.12 11.39 -25.98
C LYS A 124 0.09 10.56 -24.71
N PRO A 125 0.14 9.21 -24.81
CA PRO A 125 0.43 8.38 -23.65
C PRO A 125 1.80 8.71 -23.10
N ILE A 126 1.88 8.77 -21.78
CA ILE A 126 3.11 8.87 -21.02
C ILE A 126 3.27 7.59 -20.21
N SER A 127 4.52 7.24 -19.89
CA SER A 127 4.76 6.16 -18.93
C SER A 127 4.20 6.55 -17.57
N ASP A 128 3.49 5.63 -16.95
CA ASP A 128 2.73 5.91 -15.74
C ASP A 128 2.54 4.63 -14.92
N THR A 129 2.16 4.82 -13.66
CA THR A 129 2.04 3.73 -12.68
C THR A 129 0.58 3.55 -12.31
N VAL A 130 0.09 2.31 -12.34
CA VAL A 130 -1.25 1.91 -11.90
C VAL A 130 -1.15 1.15 -10.59
N TYR A 131 -1.92 1.57 -9.60
CA TYR A 131 -2.09 0.90 -8.33
C TYR A 131 -3.45 0.18 -8.32
N ILE A 132 -3.42 -1.12 -8.05
CA ILE A 132 -4.61 -1.94 -7.84
C ILE A 132 -4.63 -2.35 -6.37
N SER A 133 -5.59 -1.81 -5.62
CA SER A 133 -5.70 -2.03 -4.18
C SER A 133 -6.73 -3.11 -3.87
N PHE A 134 -6.37 -4.01 -2.97
CA PHE A 134 -7.20 -4.98 -2.29
C PHE A 134 -7.20 -4.67 -0.79
N PRO A 135 -8.13 -5.24 0.01
CA PRO A 135 -8.23 -4.92 1.45
C PRO A 135 -6.93 -5.06 2.24
N ASN A 136 -6.03 -5.95 1.82
CA ASN A 136 -4.78 -6.26 2.52
C ASN A 136 -3.51 -6.07 1.65
N LYS A 137 -3.64 -5.62 0.40
CA LYS A 137 -2.51 -5.62 -0.53
C LYS A 137 -2.67 -4.60 -1.65
N VAL A 138 -1.57 -3.99 -2.08
CA VAL A 138 -1.56 -3.08 -3.22
C VAL A 138 -0.57 -3.59 -4.25
N TYR A 139 -1.05 -3.81 -5.47
CA TYR A 139 -0.21 -4.17 -6.60
C TYR A 139 0.11 -2.92 -7.40
N THR A 140 1.38 -2.78 -7.78
CA THR A 140 1.86 -1.67 -8.58
C THR A 140 2.21 -2.18 -9.97
N PHE A 141 1.70 -1.52 -11.01
CA PHE A 141 1.93 -1.85 -12.41
C PHE A 141 2.48 -0.64 -13.14
N TYR A 142 3.40 -0.86 -14.07
CA TYR A 142 4.08 0.17 -14.82
C TYR A 142 3.91 -0.16 -16.29
N TYR A 143 3.43 0.82 -17.05
CA TYR A 143 3.26 0.70 -18.49
C TYR A 143 4.05 1.82 -19.19
N LYS A 144 4.57 1.49 -20.37
CA LYS A 144 5.33 2.39 -21.25
C LYS A 144 4.63 2.54 -22.58
#